data_AF-A0A724WRC8-F1
#
_entry.id   AF-A0A724WRC8-F1
#
_cell.length_a   1.000
_cell.length_b   1.000
_cell.length_c   1.000
_cell.angle_alpha   90.00
_cell.angle_beta   90.00
_cell.angle_gamma   90.00
#
_symmetry.space_group_name_H-M   'P 1'
#
loop_
_entity.id
_entity.type
_entity.pdbx_description
1 polymer ?
#
loop_
_entity_poly.entity_id
_entity_poly.type
_entity_poly.pdbx_seq_one_letter_code
_entity_poly.pdbx_strand_id
1 'polypeptide(L)'
;DSVIESLLPHLETGDIIMDGGNSHFLDTERRFDELQRHGIEYIGVGVSGGEVGARTGPAIMPGGSKEAYEHVAPILTKIAAHVEGDPCCVYIGPKGAGHFVKMVHNGIEYADMQLIAEAYSFLRFRLGLDVTEVADIFAEWNAGELKSYLIEITADILRKTDDETGKPLIDVILDQAGQKGTGKWTSLQAIDNGIASSIITEALFARYLSAVKEERVAASAVLKGPEDLSSLERDAWIERIRQALYMGKVAAYAQGFTQYRTSSELYDWNLRLEEIALIFRGGCIIRADFLNVISEAFKNDANLSNLMLAPFFAEKVQAYQESLRHVVAEGALSGFALPCLSTSLTYYDSYRTANSNANMLQAQRDYFGAHTYARTDREGIFHTDWQ
;
A
#
# COMPACT_ATOMS: atom_id res chain seq x y z
N ASP A 1 8.83 -16.91 -19.57
CA ASP A 1 9.65 -18.10 -19.88
C ASP A 1 9.50 -18.54 -21.33
N SER A 2 8.35 -19.07 -21.77
CA SER A 2 8.17 -19.48 -23.18
C SER A 2 8.56 -18.42 -24.23
N VAL A 3 8.21 -17.14 -24.03
CA VAL A 3 8.63 -16.05 -24.92
C VAL A 3 10.15 -15.87 -24.91
N ILE A 4 10.79 -15.92 -23.73
CA ILE A 4 12.25 -15.79 -23.58
C ILE A 4 12.94 -16.94 -24.32
N GLU A 5 12.49 -18.18 -24.12
CA GLU A 5 13.02 -19.37 -24.80
C GLU A 5 12.90 -19.26 -26.32
N SER A 6 11.81 -18.69 -26.84
CA SER A 6 11.62 -18.48 -28.28
C SER A 6 12.52 -17.39 -28.86
N LEU A 7 12.93 -16.41 -28.04
CA LEU A 7 13.80 -15.30 -28.47
C LEU A 7 15.27 -15.71 -28.44
N LEU A 8 15.70 -16.49 -27.44
CA LEU A 8 17.10 -16.83 -27.18
C LEU A 8 17.91 -17.30 -28.42
N PRO A 9 17.40 -18.16 -29.32
CA PRO A 9 18.14 -18.58 -30.51
C PRO A 9 18.44 -17.46 -31.52
N HIS A 10 17.82 -16.30 -31.35
CA HIS A 10 17.88 -15.15 -32.25
C HIS A 10 18.57 -13.93 -31.66
N LEU A 11 19.06 -14.02 -30.41
CA LEU A 11 19.75 -12.94 -29.71
C LEU A 11 21.26 -13.15 -29.70
N GLU A 12 21.99 -12.06 -29.64
CA GLU A 12 23.45 -12.02 -29.53
C GLU A 12 23.88 -11.41 -28.18
N THR A 13 25.13 -11.65 -27.78
CA THR A 13 25.69 -11.08 -26.54
C THR A 13 25.54 -9.57 -26.51
N GLY A 14 24.94 -9.04 -25.44
CA GLY A 14 24.64 -7.63 -25.25
C GLY A 14 23.22 -7.22 -25.62
N ASP A 15 22.43 -8.09 -26.25
CA ASP A 15 21.00 -7.84 -26.45
C ASP A 15 20.26 -7.77 -25.11
N ILE A 16 19.21 -6.93 -25.07
CA ILE A 16 18.46 -6.62 -23.84
C ILE A 16 17.02 -7.10 -23.99
N ILE A 17 16.57 -7.96 -23.07
CA ILE A 17 15.16 -8.31 -22.92
C ILE A 17 14.57 -7.48 -21.77
N MET A 18 13.46 -6.77 -22.05
CA MET A 18 12.68 -6.04 -21.03
C MET A 18 11.35 -6.76 -20.77
N ASP A 19 11.11 -7.18 -19.53
CA ASP A 19 9.81 -7.70 -19.09
C ASP A 19 9.00 -6.59 -18.42
N GLY A 20 7.96 -6.11 -19.12
CA GLY A 20 7.04 -5.06 -18.62
C GLY A 20 5.85 -5.57 -17.82
N GLY A 21 5.80 -6.87 -17.52
CA GLY A 21 4.68 -7.51 -16.85
C GLY A 21 4.58 -7.21 -15.35
N ASN A 22 3.51 -7.68 -14.72
CA ASN A 22 3.45 -7.79 -13.26
C ASN A 22 4.06 -9.13 -12.82
N SER A 23 5.35 -9.32 -13.11
CA SER A 23 6.09 -10.54 -12.74
C SER A 23 6.43 -10.54 -11.24
N HIS A 24 6.49 -11.73 -10.63
CA HIS A 24 7.03 -11.86 -9.27
C HIS A 24 8.54 -11.59 -9.30
N PHE A 25 9.05 -10.81 -8.34
CA PHE A 25 10.44 -10.34 -8.39
C PHE A 25 11.47 -11.50 -8.36
N LEU A 26 11.18 -12.60 -7.65
CA LEU A 26 12.04 -13.79 -7.66
C LEU A 26 12.12 -14.49 -9.02
N ASP A 27 11.07 -14.40 -9.85
CA ASP A 27 11.15 -14.92 -11.23
C ASP A 27 12.08 -14.04 -12.07
N THR A 28 12.11 -12.74 -11.80
CA THR A 28 13.05 -11.80 -12.43
C THR A 28 14.48 -12.04 -11.99
N GLU A 29 14.72 -12.28 -10.70
CA GLU A 29 16.03 -12.71 -10.18
C GLU A 29 16.55 -13.94 -10.91
N ARG A 30 15.70 -14.99 -11.00
CA ARG A 30 16.04 -16.24 -11.71
C ARG A 30 16.34 -15.98 -13.19
N ARG A 31 15.44 -15.28 -13.89
CA ARG A 31 15.59 -14.99 -15.33
C ARG A 31 16.83 -14.15 -15.61
N PHE A 32 17.13 -13.18 -14.75
CA PHE A 32 18.34 -12.37 -14.83
C PHE A 32 19.59 -13.26 -14.78
N ASP A 33 19.71 -14.12 -13.77
CA ASP A 33 20.88 -14.98 -13.60
C ASP A 33 21.02 -16.04 -14.72
N GLU A 34 19.90 -16.55 -15.26
CA GLU A 34 19.90 -17.48 -16.39
C GLU A 34 20.34 -16.83 -17.70
N LEU A 35 19.86 -15.62 -17.99
CA LEU A 35 20.15 -14.89 -19.24
C LEU A 35 21.58 -14.34 -19.26
N GLN A 36 22.10 -13.92 -18.11
CA GLN A 36 23.50 -13.51 -17.96
C GLN A 36 24.49 -14.62 -18.40
N ARG A 37 24.16 -15.90 -18.18
CA ARG A 37 24.99 -17.04 -18.65
C ARG A 37 25.03 -17.17 -20.17
N HIS A 38 24.07 -16.58 -20.86
CA HIS A 38 23.99 -16.53 -22.32
C HIS A 38 24.53 -15.19 -22.88
N GLY A 39 25.07 -14.31 -22.02
CA GLY A 39 25.51 -12.97 -22.42
C GLY A 39 24.34 -12.02 -22.75
N ILE A 40 23.12 -12.35 -22.34
CA ILE A 40 21.92 -11.56 -22.59
C ILE A 40 21.58 -10.73 -21.36
N GLU A 41 21.33 -9.44 -21.57
CA GLU A 41 20.91 -8.52 -20.52
C GLU A 41 19.40 -8.65 -20.27
N TYR A 42 18.99 -8.53 -19.00
CA TYR A 42 17.60 -8.65 -18.61
C TYR A 42 17.20 -7.51 -17.67
N ILE A 43 16.08 -6.85 -17.99
CA ILE A 43 15.52 -5.78 -17.17
C ILE A 43 14.07 -6.13 -16.83
N GLY A 44 13.77 -6.25 -15.54
CA GLY A 44 12.39 -6.28 -15.04
C GLY A 44 11.86 -4.86 -14.90
N VAL A 45 10.80 -4.53 -15.62
CA VAL A 45 10.26 -3.17 -15.74
C VAL A 45 8.85 -3.13 -15.17
N GLY A 46 8.72 -2.68 -13.92
CA GLY A 46 7.40 -2.42 -13.36
C GLY A 46 6.70 -1.24 -14.06
N VAL A 47 5.51 -1.44 -14.61
CA VAL A 47 4.74 -0.36 -15.29
C VAL A 47 3.40 -0.12 -14.61
N SER A 48 3.11 1.12 -14.18
CA SER A 48 1.86 1.49 -13.50
C SER A 48 1.16 2.67 -14.20
N GLY A 49 -0.18 2.63 -14.26
CA GLY A 49 -1.01 3.68 -14.87
C GLY A 49 -2.26 3.21 -15.60
N GLY A 50 -2.49 1.89 -15.68
CA GLY A 50 -3.62 1.32 -16.42
C GLY A 50 -3.51 1.59 -17.93
N GLU A 51 -4.61 1.36 -18.65
CA GLU A 51 -4.65 1.50 -20.12
C GLU A 51 -4.39 2.95 -20.56
N VAL A 52 -5.02 3.91 -19.87
CA VAL A 52 -4.84 5.34 -20.15
C VAL A 52 -3.40 5.76 -19.87
N GLY A 53 -2.86 5.43 -18.69
CA GLY A 53 -1.48 5.76 -18.33
C GLY A 53 -0.46 5.12 -19.28
N ALA A 54 -0.67 3.88 -19.73
CA ALA A 54 0.20 3.26 -20.74
C ALA A 54 0.23 4.05 -22.06
N ARG A 55 -0.88 4.71 -22.43
CA ARG A 55 -0.98 5.54 -23.63
C ARG A 55 -0.40 6.95 -23.46
N THR A 56 -0.57 7.55 -22.28
CA THR A 56 -0.29 8.98 -22.04
C THR A 56 0.95 9.26 -21.22
N GLY A 57 1.51 8.24 -20.56
CA GLY A 57 2.67 8.35 -19.68
C GLY A 57 2.46 7.54 -18.40
N PRO A 58 3.05 6.34 -18.26
CA PRO A 58 2.99 5.56 -17.03
C PRO A 58 4.13 5.93 -16.07
N ALA A 59 4.06 5.44 -14.84
CA ALA A 59 5.25 5.33 -13.98
C ALA A 59 5.99 4.03 -14.32
N ILE A 60 7.32 4.11 -14.44
CA ILE A 60 8.16 3.01 -14.92
C ILE A 60 9.28 2.74 -13.91
N MET A 61 9.43 1.48 -13.52
CA MET A 61 10.27 1.02 -12.40
C MET A 61 11.24 -0.05 -12.91
N PRO A 62 12.25 0.31 -13.72
CA PRO A 62 13.23 -0.64 -14.26
C PRO A 62 14.24 -1.08 -13.20
N GLY A 63 14.47 -2.39 -13.09
CA GLY A 63 15.57 -3.00 -12.37
C GLY A 63 16.26 -4.08 -13.22
N GLY A 64 17.57 -4.26 -13.03
CA GLY A 64 18.41 -5.09 -13.90
C GLY A 64 19.87 -4.67 -13.79
N SER A 65 20.71 -4.88 -14.80
CA SER A 65 22.05 -4.30 -14.81
C SER A 65 21.97 -2.78 -15.04
N LYS A 66 22.93 -2.04 -14.49
CA LYS A 66 22.96 -0.58 -14.65
C LYS A 66 23.30 -0.21 -16.09
N GLU A 67 24.21 -0.96 -16.69
CA GLU A 67 24.67 -0.83 -18.06
C GLU A 67 23.52 -1.02 -19.05
N ALA A 68 22.70 -2.08 -18.89
CA ALA A 68 21.54 -2.29 -19.76
C ALA A 68 20.50 -1.19 -19.58
N TYR A 69 20.27 -0.72 -18.34
CA TYR A 69 19.38 0.41 -18.10
C TYR A 69 19.81 1.66 -18.86
N GLU A 70 21.09 1.99 -18.90
CA GLU A 70 21.60 3.19 -19.59
C GLU A 70 21.30 3.16 -21.10
N HIS A 71 21.29 1.96 -21.72
CA HIS A 71 20.90 1.79 -23.11
C HIS A 71 19.41 2.03 -23.37
N VAL A 72 18.52 1.58 -22.47
CA VAL A 72 17.06 1.69 -22.65
C VAL A 72 16.47 2.95 -22.03
N ALA A 73 17.19 3.62 -21.14
CA ALA A 73 16.77 4.82 -20.43
C ALA A 73 16.17 5.91 -21.34
N PRO A 74 16.76 6.27 -22.50
CA PRO A 74 16.19 7.30 -23.37
C PRO A 74 14.77 6.98 -23.88
N ILE A 75 14.44 5.70 -24.01
CA ILE A 75 13.09 5.27 -24.40
C ILE A 75 12.17 5.35 -23.19
N LEU A 76 12.58 4.73 -22.07
CA LEU A 76 11.74 4.62 -20.87
C LEU A 76 11.41 5.99 -20.27
N THR A 77 12.39 6.89 -20.15
CA THR A 77 12.14 8.23 -19.59
C THR A 77 11.24 9.06 -20.51
N LYS A 78 11.43 8.97 -21.83
CA LYS A 78 10.63 9.72 -22.81
C LYS A 78 9.16 9.32 -22.82
N ILE A 79 8.85 8.04 -22.63
CA ILE A 79 7.46 7.55 -22.64
C ILE A 79 6.78 7.65 -21.27
N ALA A 80 7.53 7.86 -20.19
CA ALA A 80 6.97 7.99 -18.84
C ALA A 80 6.10 9.25 -18.69
N ALA A 81 5.25 9.26 -17.66
CA ALA A 81 4.67 10.52 -17.18
C ALA A 81 5.79 11.50 -16.81
N HIS A 82 5.53 12.80 -16.93
CA HIS A 82 6.46 13.84 -16.49
C HIS A 82 5.76 14.76 -15.47
N VAL A 83 6.43 15.04 -14.37
CA VAL A 83 5.97 15.97 -13.32
C VAL A 83 7.04 17.03 -13.17
N GLU A 84 6.69 18.29 -13.40
CA GLU A 84 7.64 19.43 -13.34
C GLU A 84 8.87 19.28 -14.26
N GLY A 85 8.73 18.49 -15.33
CA GLY A 85 9.81 18.19 -16.28
C GLY A 85 10.60 16.92 -15.94
N ASP A 86 10.46 16.37 -14.74
CA ASP A 86 11.12 15.12 -14.34
C ASP A 86 10.30 13.90 -14.81
N PRO A 87 10.91 12.90 -15.45
CA PRO A 87 10.22 11.67 -15.82
C PRO A 87 9.91 10.83 -14.57
N CYS A 88 8.73 10.22 -14.53
CA CYS A 88 8.33 9.21 -13.56
C CYS A 88 8.98 7.85 -13.90
N CYS A 89 10.28 7.85 -14.13
CA CYS A 89 11.09 6.69 -14.46
C CYS A 89 12.52 6.90 -13.96
N VAL A 90 13.03 5.96 -13.16
CA VAL A 90 14.40 5.96 -12.67
C VAL A 90 14.91 4.54 -12.51
N TYR A 91 16.23 4.35 -12.61
CA TYR A 91 16.84 3.06 -12.28
C TYR A 91 16.59 2.73 -10.81
N ILE A 92 15.87 1.64 -10.56
CA ILE A 92 15.46 1.23 -9.22
C ILE A 92 16.60 0.53 -8.47
N GLY A 93 17.28 -0.40 -9.16
CA GLY A 93 18.26 -1.26 -8.52
C GLY A 93 18.54 -2.51 -9.35
N PRO A 94 19.37 -3.42 -8.83
CA PRO A 94 19.78 -4.60 -9.54
C PRO A 94 18.64 -5.62 -9.67
N LYS A 95 18.75 -6.51 -10.66
CA LYS A 95 17.94 -7.73 -10.79
C LYS A 95 16.43 -7.49 -10.63
N GLY A 96 15.79 -8.09 -9.62
CA GLY A 96 14.35 -8.05 -9.38
C GLY A 96 13.82 -6.76 -8.77
N ALA A 97 14.68 -5.79 -8.44
CA ALA A 97 14.31 -4.60 -7.68
C ALA A 97 13.16 -3.80 -8.33
N GLY A 98 13.12 -3.68 -9.66
CA GLY A 98 12.06 -2.97 -10.38
C GLY A 98 10.67 -3.59 -10.18
N HIS A 99 10.56 -4.91 -10.34
CA HIS A 99 9.31 -5.64 -10.08
C HIS A 99 8.97 -5.68 -8.59
N PHE A 100 9.96 -5.69 -7.71
CA PHE A 100 9.71 -5.58 -6.27
C PHE A 100 9.06 -4.22 -5.93
N VAL A 101 9.61 -3.12 -6.44
CA VAL A 101 9.01 -1.79 -6.24
C VAL A 101 7.59 -1.72 -6.77
N LYS A 102 7.33 -2.33 -7.93
CA LYS A 102 5.98 -2.42 -8.47
C LYS A 102 5.02 -3.26 -7.62
N MET A 103 5.51 -4.35 -7.06
CA MET A 103 4.72 -5.23 -6.19
C MET A 103 4.23 -4.45 -4.96
N VAL A 104 5.13 -3.81 -4.22
CA VAL A 104 4.76 -3.03 -3.02
C VAL A 104 3.92 -1.81 -3.37
N HIS A 105 4.15 -1.15 -4.52
CA HIS A 105 3.22 -0.12 -5.04
C HIS A 105 1.77 -0.66 -5.09
N ASN A 106 1.56 -1.87 -5.61
CA ASN A 106 0.21 -2.45 -5.65
C ASN A 106 -0.32 -2.83 -4.26
N GLY A 107 0.55 -3.17 -3.30
CA GLY A 107 0.15 -3.32 -1.90
C GLY A 107 -0.37 -2.02 -1.29
N ILE A 108 0.36 -0.91 -1.51
CA ILE A 108 -0.06 0.44 -1.08
C ILE A 108 -1.38 0.84 -1.75
N GLU A 109 -1.52 0.55 -3.06
CA GLU A 109 -2.77 0.76 -3.81
C GLU A 109 -3.96 0.03 -3.16
N TYR A 110 -3.77 -1.21 -2.69
CA TYR A 110 -4.83 -1.97 -2.01
C TYR A 110 -5.24 -1.29 -0.70
N ALA A 111 -4.27 -0.82 0.09
CA ALA A 111 -4.54 -0.10 1.33
C ALA A 111 -5.28 1.22 1.07
N ASP A 112 -4.82 2.04 0.10
CA ASP A 112 -5.49 3.30 -0.24
C ASP A 112 -6.95 3.07 -0.67
N MET A 113 -7.20 2.10 -1.56
CA MET A 113 -8.55 1.75 -1.99
C MET A 113 -9.44 1.30 -0.83
N GLN A 114 -8.91 0.48 0.08
CA GLN A 114 -9.68 -0.02 1.21
C GLN A 114 -9.98 1.08 2.24
N LEU A 115 -9.02 1.95 2.52
CA LEU A 115 -9.23 3.12 3.41
C LEU A 115 -10.29 4.08 2.84
N ILE A 116 -10.27 4.31 1.51
CA ILE A 116 -11.29 5.11 0.82
C ILE A 116 -12.66 4.43 0.90
N ALA A 117 -12.73 3.11 0.72
CA ALA A 117 -13.97 2.34 0.83
C ALA A 117 -14.56 2.38 2.26
N GLU A 118 -13.70 2.36 3.28
CA GLU A 118 -14.10 2.53 4.69
C GLU A 118 -14.66 3.93 4.96
N ALA A 119 -13.99 4.98 4.45
CA ALA A 119 -14.49 6.35 4.53
C ALA A 119 -15.84 6.52 3.82
N TYR A 120 -15.96 6.00 2.59
CA TYR A 120 -17.23 5.98 1.84
C TYR A 120 -18.34 5.29 2.63
N SER A 121 -18.07 4.10 3.17
CA SER A 121 -19.07 3.31 3.91
C SER A 121 -19.52 4.03 5.18
N PHE A 122 -18.60 4.67 5.90
CA PHE A 122 -18.94 5.47 7.07
C PHE A 122 -19.83 6.67 6.71
N LEU A 123 -19.45 7.45 5.69
CA LEU A 123 -20.24 8.61 5.24
C LEU A 123 -21.64 8.18 4.76
N ARG A 124 -21.70 7.15 3.91
CA ARG A 124 -22.95 6.68 3.29
C ARG A 124 -23.91 6.08 4.29
N PHE A 125 -23.42 5.22 5.17
CA PHE A 125 -24.28 4.37 5.99
C PHE A 125 -24.30 4.76 7.47
N ARG A 126 -23.18 5.24 8.04
CA ARG A 126 -23.15 5.66 9.45
C ARG A 126 -23.61 7.11 9.64
N LEU A 127 -23.26 8.01 8.72
CA LEU A 127 -23.80 9.38 8.69
C LEU A 127 -25.10 9.50 7.86
N GLY A 128 -25.48 8.46 7.13
CA GLY A 128 -26.72 8.42 6.37
C GLY A 128 -26.78 9.37 5.19
N LEU A 129 -25.63 9.80 4.67
CA LEU A 129 -25.55 10.70 3.52
C LEU A 129 -25.95 9.97 2.24
N ASP A 130 -26.54 10.69 1.29
CA ASP A 130 -26.81 10.13 -0.04
C ASP A 130 -25.53 10.07 -0.90
N VAL A 131 -25.59 9.32 -2.01
CA VAL A 131 -24.42 9.10 -2.88
C VAL A 131 -23.88 10.41 -3.48
N THR A 132 -24.75 11.38 -3.77
CA THR A 132 -24.35 12.67 -4.36
C THR A 132 -23.63 13.54 -3.34
N GLU A 133 -24.14 13.59 -2.11
CA GLU A 133 -23.47 14.28 -1.00
C GLU A 133 -22.08 13.69 -0.72
N VAL A 134 -21.96 12.36 -0.72
CA VAL A 134 -20.66 11.70 -0.55
C VAL A 134 -19.72 12.03 -1.72
N ALA A 135 -20.22 12.10 -2.96
CA ALA A 135 -19.42 12.52 -4.11
C ALA A 135 -18.90 13.96 -4.00
N ASP A 136 -19.72 14.88 -3.48
CA ASP A 136 -19.33 16.28 -3.23
C ASP A 136 -18.24 16.37 -2.16
N ILE A 137 -18.34 15.58 -1.09
CA ILE A 137 -17.32 15.51 -0.04
C ILE A 137 -15.99 14.99 -0.59
N PHE A 138 -15.99 13.90 -1.38
CA PHE A 138 -14.76 13.40 -2.00
C PHE A 138 -14.16 14.41 -3.00
N ALA A 139 -14.99 15.16 -3.73
CA ALA A 139 -14.52 16.23 -4.60
C ALA A 139 -13.86 17.38 -3.80
N GLU A 140 -14.43 17.76 -2.66
CA GLU A 140 -13.83 18.73 -1.74
C GLU A 140 -12.50 18.22 -1.17
N TRP A 141 -12.44 16.98 -0.71
CA TRP A 141 -11.21 16.36 -0.22
C TRP A 141 -10.12 16.31 -1.28
N ASN A 142 -10.49 16.14 -2.56
CA ASN A 142 -9.55 16.16 -3.67
C ASN A 142 -8.96 17.55 -3.95
N ALA A 143 -9.60 18.62 -3.47
CA ALA A 143 -9.07 19.98 -3.56
C ALA A 143 -8.10 20.31 -2.41
N GLY A 144 -8.01 19.45 -1.39
CA GLY A 144 -7.18 19.62 -0.21
C GLY A 144 -6.01 18.63 -0.13
N GLU A 145 -5.61 18.28 1.10
CA GLU A 145 -4.43 17.44 1.34
C GLU A 145 -4.58 15.96 0.92
N LEU A 146 -5.82 15.52 0.62
CA LEU A 146 -6.09 14.19 0.09
C LEU A 146 -6.03 14.12 -1.45
N LYS A 147 -5.73 15.24 -2.12
CA LYS A 147 -5.61 15.33 -3.57
C LYS A 147 -4.82 14.17 -4.17
N SER A 148 -5.52 13.30 -4.89
CA SER A 148 -4.96 12.09 -5.46
C SER A 148 -5.89 11.50 -6.51
N TYR A 149 -5.32 10.70 -7.42
CA TYR A 149 -6.11 10.06 -8.47
C TYR A 149 -7.23 9.16 -7.90
N LEU A 150 -6.95 8.41 -6.82
CA LEU A 150 -7.96 7.52 -6.24
C LEU A 150 -9.13 8.30 -5.60
N ILE A 151 -8.88 9.47 -5.01
CA ILE A 151 -9.93 10.34 -4.47
C ILE A 151 -10.74 10.98 -5.60
N GLU A 152 -10.07 11.45 -6.65
CA GLU A 152 -10.68 11.99 -7.87
C GLU A 152 -11.66 10.99 -8.50
N ILE A 153 -11.20 9.78 -8.85
CA ILE A 153 -12.07 8.79 -9.48
C ILE A 153 -13.17 8.31 -8.54
N THR A 154 -12.98 8.37 -7.22
CA THR A 154 -14.04 8.01 -6.26
C THR A 154 -15.19 9.01 -6.38
N ALA A 155 -14.91 10.31 -6.44
CA ALA A 155 -15.95 11.31 -6.67
C ALA A 155 -16.68 11.08 -8.01
N ASP A 156 -15.95 10.78 -9.09
CA ASP A 156 -16.54 10.52 -10.41
C ASP A 156 -17.39 9.24 -10.45
N ILE A 157 -16.90 8.16 -9.82
CA ILE A 157 -17.62 6.88 -9.72
C ILE A 157 -18.97 7.08 -9.02
N LEU A 158 -19.00 7.83 -7.92
CA LEU A 158 -20.22 8.06 -7.16
C LEU A 158 -21.26 8.90 -7.94
N ARG A 159 -20.82 9.70 -8.92
CA ARG A 159 -21.73 10.46 -9.80
C ARG A 159 -22.27 9.64 -10.97
N LYS A 160 -21.75 8.43 -11.21
CA LYS A 160 -22.18 7.63 -12.35
C LYS A 160 -23.55 7.01 -12.07
N THR A 161 -24.51 7.30 -12.94
CA THR A 161 -25.81 6.62 -12.98
C THR A 161 -25.74 5.40 -13.87
N ASP A 162 -26.43 4.34 -13.47
CA ASP A 162 -26.69 3.18 -14.30
C ASP A 162 -27.80 3.46 -15.32
N ASP A 163 -27.51 3.26 -16.60
CA ASP A 163 -28.41 3.63 -17.69
C ASP A 163 -29.66 2.72 -17.76
N GLU A 164 -29.59 1.51 -17.20
CA GLU A 164 -30.71 0.54 -17.22
C GLU A 164 -31.69 0.75 -16.06
N THR A 165 -31.18 0.91 -14.83
CA THR A 165 -31.99 1.02 -13.62
C THR A 165 -32.28 2.46 -13.20
N GLY A 166 -31.51 3.44 -13.70
CA GLY A 166 -31.57 4.84 -13.29
C GLY A 166 -31.05 5.11 -11.87
N LYS A 167 -30.49 4.11 -11.19
CA LYS A 167 -29.90 4.23 -9.85
C LYS A 167 -28.44 4.67 -9.93
N PRO A 168 -27.83 5.16 -8.84
CA PRO A 168 -26.38 5.28 -8.77
C PRO A 168 -25.72 3.92 -9.11
N LEU A 169 -24.78 3.91 -10.05
CA LEU A 169 -24.13 2.69 -10.53
C LEU A 169 -23.46 1.93 -9.39
N ILE A 170 -22.91 2.64 -8.41
CA ILE A 170 -22.30 2.05 -7.22
C ILE A 170 -23.26 1.16 -6.42
N ASP A 171 -24.56 1.49 -6.40
CA ASP A 171 -25.57 0.74 -5.64
C ASP A 171 -26.00 -0.57 -6.33
N VAL A 172 -25.63 -0.76 -7.61
CA VAL A 172 -25.96 -1.97 -8.38
C VAL A 172 -24.73 -2.85 -8.67
N ILE A 173 -23.53 -2.40 -8.29
CA ILE A 173 -22.31 -3.20 -8.37
C ILE A 173 -22.31 -4.26 -7.26
N LEU A 174 -22.00 -5.51 -7.62
CA LEU A 174 -21.81 -6.59 -6.64
C LEU A 174 -20.58 -6.31 -5.77
N ASP A 175 -20.76 -6.35 -4.45
CA ASP A 175 -19.73 -6.14 -3.42
C ASP A 175 -18.79 -7.36 -3.26
N GLN A 176 -18.18 -7.78 -4.37
CA GLN A 176 -17.24 -8.90 -4.47
C GLN A 176 -15.97 -8.44 -5.20
N ALA A 177 -14.95 -8.06 -4.43
CA ALA A 177 -13.72 -7.51 -4.97
C ALA A 177 -12.83 -8.60 -5.58
N GLY A 178 -12.48 -8.42 -6.85
CA GLY A 178 -11.46 -9.23 -7.52
C GLY A 178 -10.03 -8.87 -7.09
N GLN A 179 -9.09 -9.78 -7.33
CA GLN A 179 -7.66 -9.56 -7.13
C GLN A 179 -6.83 -10.44 -8.10
N LYS A 180 -5.66 -9.94 -8.51
CA LYS A 180 -4.78 -10.59 -9.52
C LYS A 180 -3.47 -11.13 -8.92
N GLY A 181 -3.34 -11.20 -7.59
CA GLY A 181 -2.20 -11.80 -6.90
C GLY A 181 -1.12 -10.83 -6.40
N THR A 182 -0.92 -9.67 -7.02
CA THR A 182 0.18 -8.75 -6.66
C THR A 182 0.08 -8.18 -5.23
N GLY A 183 -1.13 -7.83 -4.78
CA GLY A 183 -1.36 -7.41 -3.39
C GLY A 183 -1.07 -8.52 -2.37
N LYS A 184 -1.37 -9.79 -2.73
CA LYS A 184 -1.01 -10.97 -1.94
C LYS A 184 0.50 -11.13 -1.81
N TRP A 185 1.24 -10.96 -2.90
CA TRP A 185 2.70 -11.08 -2.87
C TRP A 185 3.35 -10.05 -1.95
N THR A 186 2.85 -8.81 -1.91
CA THR A 186 3.34 -7.79 -0.96
C THR A 186 3.17 -8.24 0.49
N SER A 187 2.01 -8.80 0.82
CA SER A 187 1.70 -9.27 2.18
C SER A 187 2.54 -10.49 2.56
N LEU A 188 2.68 -11.46 1.65
CA LEU A 188 3.50 -12.65 1.89
C LEU A 188 4.98 -12.29 2.08
N GLN A 189 5.52 -11.43 1.24
CA GLN A 189 6.93 -11.04 1.36
C GLN A 189 7.20 -10.29 2.66
N ALA A 190 6.25 -9.45 3.13
CA ALA A 190 6.36 -8.81 4.43
C ALA A 190 6.39 -9.83 5.57
N ILE A 191 5.52 -10.86 5.52
CA ILE A 191 5.48 -11.96 6.49
C ILE A 191 6.82 -12.73 6.48
N ASP A 192 7.29 -13.14 5.30
CA ASP A 192 8.52 -13.93 5.15
C ASP A 192 9.75 -13.20 5.72
N ASN A 193 9.76 -11.87 5.63
CA ASN A 193 10.86 -11.03 6.11
C ASN A 193 10.63 -10.40 7.49
N GLY A 194 9.57 -10.77 8.20
CA GLY A 194 9.28 -10.25 9.56
C GLY A 194 8.94 -8.76 9.60
N ILE A 195 8.37 -8.22 8.52
CA ILE A 195 8.01 -6.80 8.38
C ILE A 195 6.52 -6.62 8.72
N ALA A 196 6.22 -5.71 9.66
CA ALA A 196 4.86 -5.41 10.08
C ALA A 196 4.10 -4.57 9.02
N SER A 197 3.56 -5.24 8.00
CA SER A 197 2.74 -4.65 6.92
C SER A 197 1.24 -4.93 7.11
N SER A 198 0.73 -4.56 8.28
CA SER A 198 -0.61 -4.95 8.74
C SER A 198 -1.75 -4.34 7.91
N ILE A 199 -1.65 -3.07 7.50
CA ILE A 199 -2.75 -2.37 6.80
C ILE A 199 -2.93 -2.91 5.39
N ILE A 200 -1.82 -3.18 4.68
CA ILE A 200 -1.82 -3.79 3.34
C ILE A 200 -2.39 -5.21 3.42
N THR A 201 -2.03 -5.96 4.45
CA THR A 201 -2.53 -7.33 4.66
C THR A 201 -4.03 -7.34 4.99
N GLU A 202 -4.51 -6.42 5.83
CA GLU A 202 -5.95 -6.27 6.10
C GLU A 202 -6.73 -5.86 4.85
N ALA A 203 -6.18 -5.01 4.00
CA ALA A 203 -6.80 -4.67 2.72
C ALA A 203 -6.95 -5.90 1.80
N LEU A 204 -6.02 -6.85 1.86
CA LEU A 204 -6.15 -8.14 1.18
C LEU A 204 -7.26 -9.00 1.80
N PHE A 205 -7.31 -9.10 3.13
CA PHE A 205 -8.33 -9.89 3.83
C PHE A 205 -9.74 -9.31 3.65
N ALA A 206 -9.90 -7.99 3.60
CA ALA A 206 -11.16 -7.35 3.27
C ALA A 206 -11.69 -7.78 1.89
N ARG A 207 -10.80 -7.92 0.89
CA ARG A 207 -11.19 -8.47 -0.42
C ARG A 207 -11.61 -9.93 -0.33
N TYR A 208 -10.88 -10.77 0.41
CA TYR A 208 -11.27 -12.17 0.61
C TYR A 208 -12.62 -12.30 1.31
N LEU A 209 -12.87 -11.49 2.34
CA LEU A 209 -14.15 -11.47 3.04
C LEU A 209 -15.29 -10.99 2.13
N SER A 210 -15.03 -10.03 1.24
CA SER A 210 -16.01 -9.62 0.23
C SER A 210 -16.40 -10.76 -0.71
N ALA A 211 -15.47 -11.68 -1.02
CA ALA A 211 -15.68 -12.77 -1.96
C ALA A 211 -16.62 -13.87 -1.45
N VAL A 212 -16.73 -14.06 -0.13
CA VAL A 212 -17.68 -15.02 0.48
C VAL A 212 -19.09 -14.42 0.61
N LYS A 213 -19.60 -13.81 -0.47
CA LYS A 213 -20.86 -13.05 -0.47
C LYS A 213 -22.06 -13.86 0.02
N GLU A 214 -22.24 -15.08 -0.46
CA GLU A 214 -23.36 -15.95 -0.08
C GLU A 214 -23.32 -16.27 1.43
N GLU A 215 -22.13 -16.58 1.96
CA GLU A 215 -21.94 -16.81 3.39
C GLU A 215 -22.25 -15.55 4.21
N ARG A 216 -21.82 -14.37 3.77
CA ARG A 216 -22.14 -13.09 4.44
C ARG A 216 -23.64 -12.82 4.47
N VAL A 217 -24.35 -13.10 3.37
CA VAL A 217 -25.81 -12.96 3.30
C VAL A 217 -26.51 -13.95 4.25
N ALA A 218 -26.07 -15.19 4.30
CA ALA A 218 -26.60 -16.16 5.26
C ALA A 218 -26.31 -15.75 6.71
N ALA A 219 -25.11 -15.24 6.98
CA ALA A 219 -24.69 -14.79 8.30
C ALA A 219 -25.51 -13.58 8.79
N SER A 220 -25.85 -12.62 7.92
CA SER A 220 -26.61 -11.42 8.32
C SER A 220 -28.05 -11.72 8.75
N ALA A 221 -28.61 -12.86 8.34
CA ALA A 221 -29.91 -13.32 8.82
C ALA A 221 -29.85 -13.82 10.29
N VAL A 222 -28.69 -14.32 10.73
CA VAL A 222 -28.49 -14.98 12.04
C VAL A 222 -27.78 -14.07 13.04
N LEU A 223 -26.69 -13.42 12.64
CA LEU A 223 -25.86 -12.57 13.48
C LEU A 223 -26.45 -11.17 13.54
N LYS A 224 -26.59 -10.61 14.74
CA LYS A 224 -27.11 -9.26 14.97
C LYS A 224 -26.02 -8.32 15.44
N GLY A 225 -26.06 -7.09 14.94
CA GLY A 225 -25.23 -5.98 15.38
C GLY A 225 -25.96 -5.08 16.38
N PRO A 226 -25.33 -3.98 16.81
CA PRO A 226 -25.97 -2.98 17.65
C PRO A 226 -27.16 -2.31 16.93
N GLU A 227 -28.22 -1.98 17.67
CA GLU A 227 -29.50 -1.49 17.12
C GLU A 227 -29.79 0.00 17.38
N ASP A 228 -29.24 0.58 18.46
CA ASP A 228 -29.49 1.99 18.84
C ASP A 228 -28.21 2.82 18.66
N LEU A 229 -28.15 3.58 17.57
CA LEU A 229 -27.02 4.46 17.25
C LEU A 229 -27.43 5.91 17.44
N SER A 230 -26.76 6.60 18.37
CA SER A 230 -26.95 8.03 18.56
C SER A 230 -26.63 8.79 17.27
N SER A 231 -27.35 9.89 17.03
CA SER A 231 -27.03 10.79 15.92
C SER A 231 -25.63 11.37 16.09
N LEU A 232 -24.94 11.53 14.96
CA LEU A 232 -23.62 12.13 14.90
C LEU A 232 -23.75 13.53 14.30
N GLU A 233 -22.97 14.47 14.83
CA GLU A 233 -22.90 15.82 14.27
C GLU A 233 -22.21 15.76 12.91
N ARG A 234 -22.98 16.03 11.85
CA ARG A 234 -22.59 15.75 10.46
C ARG A 234 -21.22 16.33 10.10
N ASP A 235 -21.00 17.61 10.32
CA ASP A 235 -19.83 18.31 9.77
C ASP A 235 -18.55 17.94 10.52
N ALA A 236 -18.60 17.84 11.85
CA ALA A 236 -17.48 17.37 12.66
C ALA A 236 -17.10 15.93 12.30
N TRP A 237 -18.06 15.06 11.99
CA TRP A 237 -17.76 13.68 11.63
C TRP A 237 -17.24 13.50 10.21
N ILE A 238 -17.67 14.34 9.26
CA ILE A 238 -17.04 14.42 7.94
C ILE A 238 -15.54 14.76 8.09
N GLU A 239 -15.22 15.77 8.89
CA GLU A 239 -13.82 16.16 9.13
C GLU A 239 -13.03 15.08 9.88
N ARG A 240 -13.63 14.43 10.88
CA ARG A 240 -12.98 13.30 11.58
C ARG A 240 -12.64 12.16 10.63
N ILE A 241 -13.54 11.81 9.72
CA ILE A 241 -13.30 10.75 8.73
C ILE A 241 -12.20 11.17 7.75
N ARG A 242 -12.20 12.42 7.30
CA ARG A 242 -11.14 12.95 6.44
C ARG A 242 -9.75 12.82 7.08
N GLN A 243 -9.65 13.22 8.35
CA GLN A 243 -8.41 13.13 9.14
C GLN A 243 -8.00 11.67 9.41
N ALA A 244 -8.97 10.80 9.72
CA ALA A 244 -8.74 9.38 9.94
C ALA A 244 -8.22 8.70 8.65
N LEU A 245 -8.84 8.99 7.50
CA LEU A 245 -8.40 8.54 6.17
C LEU A 245 -6.97 9.00 5.89
N TYR A 246 -6.65 10.27 6.13
CA TYR A 246 -5.30 10.78 5.95
C TYR A 246 -4.28 10.06 6.83
N MET A 247 -4.60 9.83 8.11
CA MET A 247 -3.72 9.11 9.02
C MET A 247 -3.54 7.64 8.61
N GLY A 248 -4.61 6.98 8.17
CA GLY A 248 -4.56 5.63 7.63
C GLY A 248 -3.63 5.54 6.42
N LYS A 249 -3.73 6.53 5.52
CA LYS A 249 -2.83 6.65 4.36
C LYS A 249 -1.38 6.83 4.79
N VAL A 250 -1.07 7.74 5.72
CA VAL A 250 0.30 7.92 6.24
C VAL A 250 0.84 6.61 6.81
N ALA A 251 0.05 5.88 7.60
CA ALA A 251 0.47 4.61 8.18
C ALA A 251 0.70 3.52 7.12
N ALA A 252 -0.15 3.42 6.10
CA ALA A 252 0.02 2.46 5.00
C ALA A 252 1.31 2.71 4.21
N TYR A 253 1.61 3.98 3.91
CA TYR A 253 2.86 4.34 3.23
C TYR A 253 4.07 4.15 4.14
N ALA A 254 3.97 4.45 5.44
CA ALA A 254 5.05 4.16 6.39
C ALA A 254 5.41 2.67 6.40
N GLN A 255 4.42 1.78 6.36
CA GLN A 255 4.62 0.33 6.26
C GLN A 255 5.25 -0.08 4.93
N GLY A 256 4.74 0.42 3.79
CA GLY A 256 5.29 0.13 2.47
C GLY A 256 6.74 0.62 2.30
N PHE A 257 7.07 1.81 2.79
CA PHE A 257 8.44 2.33 2.75
C PHE A 257 9.38 1.64 3.72
N THR A 258 8.89 1.21 4.88
CA THR A 258 9.65 0.30 5.76
C THR A 258 9.96 -1.01 5.02
N GLN A 259 9.00 -1.54 4.26
CA GLN A 259 9.19 -2.74 3.47
C GLN A 259 10.24 -2.56 2.36
N TYR A 260 10.26 -1.40 1.67
CA TYR A 260 11.36 -1.06 0.74
C TYR A 260 12.71 -1.03 1.43
N ARG A 261 12.82 -0.31 2.55
CA ARG A 261 14.09 -0.17 3.29
C ARG A 261 14.63 -1.52 3.73
N THR A 262 13.83 -2.30 4.46
CA THR A 262 14.25 -3.60 4.98
C THR A 262 14.59 -4.57 3.85
N SER A 263 13.83 -4.59 2.77
CA SER A 263 14.15 -5.46 1.62
C SER A 263 15.40 -5.01 0.88
N SER A 264 15.64 -3.69 0.80
CA SER A 264 16.87 -3.14 0.24
C SER A 264 18.10 -3.58 1.04
N GLU A 265 18.01 -3.62 2.36
CA GLU A 265 19.07 -4.12 3.26
C GLU A 265 19.27 -5.63 3.09
N LEU A 266 18.18 -6.41 2.97
CA LEU A 266 18.25 -7.87 2.84
C LEU A 266 18.82 -8.35 1.50
N TYR A 267 18.58 -7.61 0.42
CA TYR A 267 18.99 -7.99 -0.94
C TYR A 267 20.12 -7.12 -1.51
N ASP A 268 20.73 -6.25 -0.70
CA ASP A 268 21.79 -5.32 -1.11
C ASP A 268 21.45 -4.45 -2.33
N TRP A 269 20.17 -4.07 -2.47
CA TRP A 269 19.68 -3.34 -3.65
C TRP A 269 20.00 -1.85 -3.64
N ASN A 270 20.35 -1.28 -2.48
CA ASN A 270 20.62 0.16 -2.31
C ASN A 270 19.49 1.04 -2.89
N LEU A 271 18.24 0.70 -2.59
CA LEU A 271 17.05 1.41 -3.08
C LEU A 271 17.06 2.87 -2.60
N ARG A 272 16.84 3.79 -3.54
CA ARG A 272 16.73 5.23 -3.31
C ARG A 272 15.27 5.60 -3.04
N LEU A 273 14.87 5.60 -1.77
CA LEU A 273 13.48 5.78 -1.34
C LEU A 273 12.92 7.16 -1.75
N GLU A 274 13.76 8.18 -1.75
CA GLU A 274 13.43 9.52 -2.23
C GLU A 274 13.01 9.50 -3.71
N GLU A 275 13.72 8.73 -4.54
CA GLU A 275 13.41 8.59 -5.96
C GLU A 275 12.22 7.68 -6.23
N ILE A 276 12.04 6.61 -5.45
CA ILE A 276 10.85 5.76 -5.52
C ILE A 276 9.59 6.60 -5.24
N ALA A 277 9.62 7.46 -4.22
CA ALA A 277 8.53 8.39 -3.97
C ALA A 277 8.34 9.37 -5.15
N LEU A 278 9.43 9.87 -5.72
CA LEU A 278 9.42 10.83 -6.83
C LEU A 278 8.72 10.28 -8.08
N ILE A 279 8.98 9.02 -8.45
CA ILE A 279 8.37 8.40 -9.63
C ILE A 279 6.89 8.02 -9.42
N PHE A 280 6.42 7.96 -8.17
CA PHE A 280 5.00 7.73 -7.86
C PHE A 280 4.16 9.01 -7.91
N ARG A 281 4.76 10.19 -8.09
CA ARG A 281 4.04 11.47 -8.19
C ARG A 281 3.15 11.59 -9.42
N GLY A 282 3.43 10.84 -10.48
CA GLY A 282 2.72 10.87 -11.75
C GLY A 282 2.64 9.50 -12.40
N GLY A 283 1.74 9.34 -13.37
CA GLY A 283 1.59 8.13 -14.18
C GLY A 283 0.97 6.92 -13.46
N CYS A 284 1.31 6.66 -12.21
CA CYS A 284 0.83 5.51 -11.44
C CYS A 284 -0.59 5.70 -10.86
N ILE A 285 -1.15 4.64 -10.28
CA ILE A 285 -2.49 4.65 -9.67
C ILE A 285 -2.49 5.42 -8.33
N ILE A 286 -1.45 5.27 -7.53
CA ILE A 286 -1.35 5.90 -6.20
C ILE A 286 -0.89 7.37 -6.25
N ARG A 287 -0.84 7.97 -7.46
CA ARG A 287 -0.32 9.33 -7.65
C ARG A 287 -1.11 10.37 -6.85
N ALA A 288 -0.36 11.20 -6.12
CA ALA A 288 -0.88 12.21 -5.21
C ALA A 288 0.18 13.26 -4.90
N ASP A 289 -0.24 14.48 -4.55
CA ASP A 289 0.68 15.53 -4.08
C ASP A 289 1.43 15.10 -2.80
N PHE A 290 0.80 14.19 -2.03
CA PHE A 290 1.37 13.47 -0.89
C PHE A 290 2.75 12.86 -1.15
N LEU A 291 3.04 12.38 -2.36
CA LEU A 291 4.31 11.73 -2.71
C LEU A 291 5.48 12.73 -2.78
N ASN A 292 5.22 14.01 -3.06
CA ASN A 292 6.25 15.06 -2.99
C ASN A 292 6.82 15.16 -1.58
N VAL A 293 5.94 15.12 -0.57
CA VAL A 293 6.32 15.26 0.83
C VAL A 293 7.08 14.04 1.34
N ILE A 294 6.74 12.84 0.85
CA ILE A 294 7.51 11.62 1.14
C ILE A 294 8.91 11.72 0.52
N SER A 295 9.00 12.16 -0.74
CA SER A 295 10.29 12.34 -1.42
C SER A 295 11.17 13.33 -0.66
N GLU A 296 10.60 14.46 -0.22
CA GLU A 296 11.30 15.45 0.58
C GLU A 296 11.76 14.91 1.95
N ALA A 297 10.94 14.10 2.61
CA ALA A 297 11.29 13.46 3.87
C ALA A 297 12.55 12.58 3.75
N PHE A 298 12.60 11.71 2.74
CA PHE A 298 13.78 10.85 2.48
C PHE A 298 14.97 11.61 1.90
N LYS A 299 14.73 12.72 1.20
CA LYS A 299 15.82 13.62 0.77
C LYS A 299 16.49 14.31 1.95
N ASN A 300 15.72 14.69 2.98
CA ASN A 300 16.24 15.33 4.18
C ASN A 300 16.91 14.33 5.12
N ASP A 301 16.40 13.10 5.20
CA ASP A 301 17.00 11.99 5.96
C ASP A 301 16.87 10.68 5.18
N ALA A 302 17.93 10.29 4.48
CA ALA A 302 17.97 9.04 3.71
C ALA A 302 17.91 7.79 4.60
N ASN A 303 18.24 7.92 5.90
CA ASN A 303 18.20 6.84 6.89
C ASN A 303 16.93 6.88 7.74
N LEU A 304 15.92 7.64 7.34
CA LEU A 304 14.65 7.74 8.04
C LEU A 304 14.05 6.35 8.25
N SER A 305 14.01 5.92 9.51
CA SER A 305 13.59 4.55 9.85
C SER A 305 12.11 4.29 9.57
N ASN A 306 11.28 5.33 9.68
CA ASN A 306 9.84 5.28 9.45
C ASN A 306 9.31 6.67 9.06
N LEU A 307 8.43 6.69 8.05
CA LEU A 307 7.85 7.92 7.51
C LEU A 307 7.12 8.77 8.56
N MET A 308 6.48 8.15 9.55
CA MET A 308 5.74 8.87 10.60
C MET A 308 6.65 9.71 11.51
N LEU A 309 7.97 9.50 11.47
CA LEU A 309 8.94 10.25 12.26
C LEU A 309 9.44 11.52 11.55
N ALA A 310 9.20 11.66 10.24
CA ALA A 310 9.57 12.88 9.55
C ALA A 310 8.71 14.06 10.03
N PRO A 311 9.27 15.27 10.21
CA PRO A 311 8.61 16.38 10.91
C PRO A 311 7.18 16.68 10.43
N PHE A 312 6.97 16.76 9.11
CA PHE A 312 5.65 17.01 8.52
C PHE A 312 4.63 15.93 8.91
N PHE A 313 5.01 14.66 8.77
CA PHE A 313 4.11 13.54 9.08
C PHE A 313 3.89 13.40 10.58
N ALA A 314 4.92 13.62 11.40
CA ALA A 314 4.83 13.61 12.85
C ALA A 314 3.81 14.64 13.36
N GLU A 315 3.84 15.87 12.83
CA GLU A 315 2.87 16.91 13.13
C GLU A 315 1.44 16.48 12.74
N LYS A 316 1.27 15.96 11.51
CA LYS A 316 -0.04 15.52 11.00
C LYS A 316 -0.63 14.37 11.80
N VAL A 317 0.14 13.32 12.10
CA VAL A 317 -0.37 12.18 12.86
C VAL A 317 -0.67 12.57 14.31
N GLN A 318 0.08 13.51 14.91
CA GLN A 318 -0.26 14.04 16.24
C GLN A 318 -1.57 14.84 16.22
N ALA A 319 -1.79 15.65 15.19
CA ALA A 319 -3.01 16.43 15.04
C ALA A 319 -4.25 15.56 14.78
N TYR A 320 -4.12 14.46 14.02
CA TYR A 320 -5.26 13.69 13.50
C TYR A 320 -5.56 12.40 14.26
N GLN A 321 -4.67 11.96 15.17
CA GLN A 321 -4.88 10.70 15.90
C GLN A 321 -6.15 10.67 16.75
N GLU A 322 -6.61 11.81 17.28
CA GLU A 322 -7.86 11.86 18.03
C GLU A 322 -9.08 11.56 17.13
N SER A 323 -9.09 12.11 15.90
CA SER A 323 -10.11 11.80 14.91
C SER A 323 -10.10 10.33 14.51
N LEU A 324 -8.92 9.74 14.28
CA LEU A 324 -8.82 8.30 14.01
C LEU A 324 -9.37 7.46 15.18
N ARG A 325 -9.07 7.83 16.44
CA ARG A 325 -9.62 7.15 17.62
C ARG A 325 -11.14 7.23 17.68
N HIS A 326 -11.71 8.41 17.46
CA HIS A 326 -13.16 8.58 17.45
C HIS A 326 -13.81 7.74 16.35
N VAL A 327 -13.24 7.72 15.15
CA VAL A 327 -13.74 6.92 14.02
C VAL A 327 -13.67 5.43 14.30
N VAL A 328 -12.54 4.92 14.82
CA VAL A 328 -12.39 3.50 15.17
C VAL A 328 -13.33 3.11 16.32
N ALA A 329 -13.44 3.94 17.36
CA ALA A 329 -14.33 3.70 18.48
C ALA A 329 -15.80 3.68 18.05
N GLU A 330 -16.21 4.67 17.24
CA GLU A 330 -17.56 4.73 16.69
C GLU A 330 -17.84 3.55 15.78
N GLY A 331 -16.90 3.18 14.89
CA GLY A 331 -17.03 2.00 14.05
C GLY A 331 -17.29 0.73 14.87
N ALA A 332 -16.50 0.52 15.93
CA ALA A 332 -16.68 -0.62 16.83
C ALA A 332 -18.01 -0.58 17.60
N LEU A 333 -18.39 0.57 18.15
CA LEU A 333 -19.64 0.75 18.90
C LEU A 333 -20.88 0.60 18.01
N SER A 334 -20.76 1.00 16.74
CA SER A 334 -21.86 0.97 15.77
C SER A 334 -21.89 -0.26 14.87
N GLY A 335 -20.96 -1.20 15.05
CA GLY A 335 -20.89 -2.42 14.23
C GLY A 335 -20.46 -2.16 12.78
N PHE A 336 -19.82 -1.02 12.51
CA PHE A 336 -19.22 -0.70 11.22
C PHE A 336 -17.77 -1.22 11.16
N ALA A 337 -17.54 -2.16 10.26
CA ALA A 337 -16.21 -2.75 10.07
C ALA A 337 -15.27 -1.74 9.39
N LEU A 338 -14.23 -1.33 10.11
CA LEU A 338 -13.18 -0.42 9.64
C LEU A 338 -11.79 -1.08 9.80
N PRO A 339 -11.52 -2.23 9.15
CA PRO A 339 -10.33 -3.04 9.42
C PRO A 339 -9.02 -2.31 9.17
N CYS A 340 -8.90 -1.56 8.07
CA CYS A 340 -7.67 -0.83 7.76
C CYS A 340 -7.49 0.37 8.71
N LEU A 341 -8.53 1.18 8.98
CA LEU A 341 -8.42 2.30 9.94
C LEU A 341 -8.11 1.81 11.36
N SER A 342 -8.74 0.72 11.80
CA SER A 342 -8.48 0.11 13.12
C SER A 342 -7.04 -0.39 13.23
N THR A 343 -6.55 -1.01 12.16
CA THR A 343 -5.16 -1.48 12.08
C THR A 343 -4.16 -0.34 11.97
N SER A 344 -4.51 0.78 11.31
CA SER A 344 -3.70 2.00 11.30
C SER A 344 -3.53 2.57 12.70
N LEU A 345 -4.61 2.62 13.50
CA LEU A 345 -4.53 3.06 14.89
C LEU A 345 -3.68 2.11 15.74
N THR A 346 -3.89 0.81 15.58
CA THR A 346 -3.13 -0.23 16.29
C THR A 346 -1.65 -0.16 15.96
N TYR A 347 -1.30 0.02 14.69
CA TYR A 347 0.08 0.18 14.24
C TYR A 347 0.72 1.43 14.84
N TYR A 348 0.04 2.58 14.77
CA TYR A 348 0.52 3.84 15.35
C TYR A 348 0.80 3.71 16.85
N ASP A 349 -0.15 3.18 17.62
CA ASP A 349 -0.02 3.01 19.06
C ASP A 349 1.04 1.97 19.43
N SER A 350 1.15 0.88 18.66
CA SER A 350 2.20 -0.13 18.87
C SER A 350 3.58 0.44 18.60
N TYR A 351 3.75 1.17 17.49
CA TYR A 351 5.04 1.71 17.07
C TYR A 351 5.58 2.78 18.03
N ARG A 352 4.71 3.62 18.61
CA ARG A 352 5.11 4.67 19.58
C ARG A 352 5.26 4.17 21.02
N THR A 353 4.96 2.89 21.30
CA THR A 353 5.03 2.33 22.66
C THR A 353 6.40 1.73 22.92
N ALA A 354 7.22 2.42 23.73
CA ALA A 354 8.59 1.99 24.03
C ALA A 354 8.68 0.64 24.77
N ASN A 355 7.73 0.36 25.66
CA ASN A 355 7.66 -0.89 26.41
C ASN A 355 6.32 -1.59 26.10
N SER A 356 6.34 -2.52 25.16
CA SER A 356 5.15 -3.28 24.77
C SER A 356 4.84 -4.42 25.75
N ASN A 357 3.74 -5.12 25.52
CA ASN A 357 3.37 -6.33 26.24
C ASN A 357 4.15 -7.59 25.80
N ALA A 358 5.17 -7.46 24.93
CA ALA A 358 5.99 -8.57 24.44
C ALA A 358 6.80 -9.27 25.54
N ASN A 359 7.01 -8.63 26.68
CA ASN A 359 7.59 -9.27 27.86
C ASN A 359 6.75 -10.45 28.37
N MET A 360 5.41 -10.35 28.33
CA MET A 360 4.52 -11.46 28.70
C MET A 360 4.61 -12.60 27.69
N LEU A 361 4.66 -12.30 26.39
CA LEU A 361 4.87 -13.30 25.33
C LEU A 361 6.20 -14.06 25.54
N GLN A 362 7.28 -13.34 25.86
CA GLN A 362 8.57 -13.95 26.16
C GLN A 362 8.52 -14.83 27.42
N ALA A 363 7.87 -14.38 28.49
CA ALA A 363 7.71 -15.17 29.71
C ALA A 363 6.92 -16.46 29.46
N GLN A 364 5.82 -16.39 28.71
CA GLN A 364 5.03 -17.58 28.32
C GLN A 364 5.88 -18.58 27.53
N ARG A 365 6.61 -18.10 26.51
CA ARG A 365 7.48 -18.94 25.68
C ARG A 365 8.57 -19.63 26.49
N ASP A 366 9.20 -18.92 27.42
CA ASP A 366 10.19 -19.54 28.32
C ASP A 366 9.54 -20.55 29.27
N TYR A 367 8.35 -20.24 29.80
CA TYR A 367 7.60 -21.11 30.72
C TYR A 367 7.28 -22.47 30.11
N PHE A 368 6.62 -22.53 28.95
CA PHE A 368 6.18 -23.82 28.39
C PHE A 368 7.23 -24.52 27.52
N GLY A 369 8.25 -23.79 27.04
CA GLY A 369 9.12 -24.26 25.97
C GLY A 369 10.61 -24.00 26.17
N ALA A 370 11.03 -23.47 27.32
CA ALA A 370 12.42 -23.09 27.61
C ALA A 370 13.06 -22.24 26.50
N HIS A 371 12.26 -21.36 25.87
CA HIS A 371 12.67 -20.57 24.72
C HIS A 371 13.62 -19.41 25.05
N THR A 372 13.97 -19.22 26.32
CA THR A 372 14.86 -18.15 26.81
C THR A 372 14.33 -16.73 26.57
N TYR A 373 14.95 -15.74 27.21
CA TYR A 373 14.60 -14.33 27.06
C TYR A 373 15.78 -13.41 27.41
N ALA A 374 15.72 -12.16 26.96
CA ALA A 374 16.64 -11.09 27.36
C ALA A 374 16.03 -10.22 28.47
N ARG A 375 16.85 -9.42 29.17
CA ARG A 375 16.42 -8.54 30.25
C ARG A 375 16.78 -7.08 29.99
N THR A 376 16.05 -6.17 30.63
CA THR A 376 16.27 -4.72 30.51
C THR A 376 17.29 -4.16 31.50
N ASP A 377 17.62 -4.91 32.55
CA ASP A 377 18.51 -4.50 33.63
C ASP A 377 19.94 -5.05 33.51
N ARG A 378 20.19 -5.99 32.59
CA ARG A 378 21.50 -6.56 32.30
C ARG A 378 21.53 -7.30 30.96
N GLU A 379 22.69 -7.29 30.33
CA GLU A 379 22.95 -8.04 29.10
C GLU A 379 23.00 -9.56 29.37
N GLY A 380 22.55 -10.35 28.39
CA GLY A 380 22.59 -11.81 28.44
C GLY A 380 21.30 -12.48 27.94
N ILE A 381 21.37 -13.81 27.82
CA ILE A 381 20.25 -14.69 27.51
C ILE A 381 19.94 -15.50 28.78
N PHE A 382 18.68 -15.48 29.21
CA PHE A 382 18.24 -16.05 30.46
C PHE A 382 17.17 -17.11 30.23
N HIS A 383 17.16 -18.12 31.09
CA HIS A 383 16.07 -19.09 31.23
C HIS A 383 15.69 -19.11 32.72
N THR A 384 14.41 -19.21 33.03
CA THR A 384 13.90 -19.38 34.39
C THR A 384 13.32 -20.79 34.54
N ASP A 385 13.65 -21.44 35.65
CA ASP A 385 12.90 -22.62 36.09
C ASP A 385 11.62 -22.13 36.77
N TRP A 386 10.48 -22.31 36.09
CA TRP A 386 9.20 -21.73 36.51
C TRP A 386 8.36 -22.66 37.40
N GLN A 387 8.80 -23.91 37.64
CA GLN A 387 8.04 -24.95 38.35
C GLN A 387 8.67 -25.39 39.67
#